data_AF-A0A840YTW2-F1
#
_entry.id   AF-A0A840YTW2-F1
#
_cell.length_a   1.000
_cell.length_b   1.000
_cell.length_c   1.000
_cell.angle_alpha   90.00
_cell.angle_beta   90.00
_cell.angle_gamma   90.00
#
_symmetry.space_group_name_H-M   'P 1'
#
loop_
_entity.id
_entity.type
_entity.pdbx_description
1 polymer ?
#
loop_
_entity_poly.entity_id
_entity_poly.type
_entity_poly.pdbx_seq_one_letter_code
_entity_poly.pdbx_strand_id
1 'polypeptide(L)'
;RYRARQQDCAGCDLRQRCTPNTPARKVTRSIHEGARDLARDIATSDAYVTSRRQRKKVEMLFAHLKRILKLDRLRLRGPNGAKDEFLLAATAQNLRKMAKLIPMPARMAPV
;
A
#
# COMPACT_ATOMS: atom_id res chain seq x y z
N ARG A 1 7.08 -16.88 -23.36
CA ARG A 1 8.18 -17.68 -22.73
C ARG A 1 9.24 -17.92 -23.78
N TYR A 2 10.50 -17.63 -23.50
CA TYR A 2 11.62 -17.86 -24.42
C TYR A 2 12.59 -18.90 -23.83
N ARG A 3 13.10 -19.78 -24.69
CA ARG A 3 14.21 -20.70 -24.40
C ARG A 3 15.16 -20.66 -25.58
N ALA A 4 16.42 -20.33 -25.31
CA ALA A 4 17.49 -20.43 -26.30
C ALA A 4 17.84 -21.90 -26.57
N ARG A 5 18.38 -22.19 -27.75
CA ARG A 5 19.01 -23.50 -27.99
C ARG A 5 20.34 -23.54 -27.27
N GLN A 6 20.73 -24.74 -26.83
CA GLN A 6 21.99 -24.91 -26.11
C GLN A 6 23.21 -24.59 -26.97
N GLN A 7 23.15 -24.88 -28.27
CA GLN A 7 24.21 -24.60 -29.24
C GLN A 7 24.46 -23.09 -29.36
N ASP A 8 23.40 -22.29 -29.44
CA ASP A 8 23.49 -20.82 -29.47
C ASP A 8 24.14 -20.25 -28.19
N CYS A 9 23.88 -20.88 -27.04
CA CYS A 9 24.52 -20.50 -25.78
C CYS A 9 25.96 -21.04 -25.65
N ALA A 10 26.35 -22.07 -26.40
CA ALA A 10 27.61 -22.77 -26.20
C ALA A 10 28.83 -21.90 -26.50
N GLY A 11 28.79 -21.12 -27.57
CA GLY A 11 29.82 -20.17 -27.97
C GLY A 11 29.55 -18.71 -27.55
N CYS A 12 28.62 -18.47 -26.63
CA CYS A 12 28.24 -17.12 -26.22
C CYS A 12 29.17 -16.62 -25.09
N ASP A 13 29.85 -15.49 -25.32
CA ASP A 13 30.76 -14.86 -24.34
C ASP A 13 30.06 -14.48 -23.02
N LEU A 14 28.75 -14.21 -23.08
CA LEU A 14 27.95 -13.83 -21.92
C LEU A 14 27.41 -15.04 -21.14
N ARG A 15 27.68 -16.28 -21.57
CA ARG A 15 27.10 -17.50 -21.00
C ARG A 15 27.30 -17.59 -19.49
N GLN A 16 28.51 -17.31 -19.00
CA GLN A 16 28.81 -17.38 -17.56
C GLN A 16 27.92 -16.45 -16.72
N ARG A 17 27.56 -15.27 -17.24
CA ARG A 17 26.68 -14.31 -16.56
C ARG A 17 25.20 -14.63 -16.77
N CYS A 18 24.84 -15.10 -17.96
CA CYS A 18 23.44 -15.27 -18.38
C CYS A 18 22.82 -16.60 -17.94
N THR A 19 23.62 -17.67 -17.85
CA THR A 19 23.15 -19.02 -17.55
C THR A 19 24.07 -19.71 -16.55
N PRO A 20 24.23 -19.17 -15.33
CA PRO A 20 25.20 -19.67 -14.36
C PRO A 20 24.93 -21.13 -13.96
N ASN A 21 23.65 -21.50 -13.86
CA ASN A 21 23.21 -22.81 -13.36
C ASN A 21 22.37 -23.60 -14.39
N THR A 22 22.34 -23.17 -15.66
CA THR A 22 21.50 -23.80 -16.68
C THR A 22 22.24 -23.97 -18.00
N PRO A 23 21.95 -25.03 -18.79
CA PRO A 23 22.65 -25.26 -20.07
C PRO A 23 22.29 -24.24 -21.16
N ALA A 24 21.14 -23.57 -21.05
CA ALA A 24 20.67 -22.57 -21.99
C ALA A 24 19.82 -21.49 -21.29
N ARG A 25 19.70 -20.32 -21.91
CA ARG A 25 18.92 -19.19 -21.36
C ARG A 25 17.43 -19.52 -21.39
N LYS A 26 16.77 -19.39 -20.23
CA LYS A 26 15.32 -19.49 -20.10
C LYS A 26 14.78 -18.16 -19.55
N VAL A 27 13.92 -17.50 -20.32
CA VAL A 27 13.25 -16.26 -19.89
C VAL A 27 11.75 -16.51 -19.83
N THR A 28 11.18 -16.37 -18.64
CA THR A 28 9.74 -16.46 -18.43
C THR A 28 9.21 -15.06 -18.16
N ARG A 29 8.70 -14.41 -19.22
CA ARG A 29 7.96 -13.15 -19.10
C ARG A 29 6.47 -13.48 -18.92
N SER A 30 5.84 -12.86 -17.93
CA SER A 30 4.40 -12.99 -17.72
C SER A 30 3.62 -12.31 -18.84
N ILE A 31 2.41 -12.79 -19.12
CA ILE A 31 1.49 -12.11 -20.06
C ILE A 31 1.11 -10.70 -19.57
N HIS A 32 1.18 -10.45 -18.26
CA HIS A 32 0.89 -9.15 -17.66
C HIS A 32 2.15 -8.31 -17.42
N GLU A 33 3.29 -8.65 -18.03
CA GLU A 33 4.53 -7.93 -17.73
C GLU A 33 4.45 -6.45 -18.12
N GLY A 34 3.76 -6.11 -19.21
CA GLY A 34 3.55 -4.69 -19.57
C GLY A 34 2.84 -3.90 -18.47
N ALA A 35 1.86 -4.51 -17.79
CA ALA A 35 1.19 -3.87 -16.65
C ALA A 35 2.13 -3.74 -15.43
N ARG A 36 3.05 -4.70 -15.22
CA ARG A 36 4.06 -4.61 -14.16
C ARG A 36 5.13 -3.57 -14.47
N ASP A 37 5.58 -3.48 -15.72
CA ASP A 37 6.48 -2.45 -16.21
C ASP A 37 5.87 -1.07 -15.95
N LEU A 38 4.62 -0.85 -16.39
CA LEU A 38 3.89 0.39 -16.11
C LEU A 38 3.79 0.70 -14.61
N ALA A 39 3.46 -0.30 -13.77
CA ALA A 39 3.39 -0.10 -12.33
C ALA A 39 4.75 0.26 -11.72
N ARG A 40 5.85 -0.32 -12.21
CA ARG A 40 7.21 0.03 -11.80
C ARG A 40 7.57 1.46 -12.21
N ASP A 41 7.22 1.87 -13.43
CA ASP A 41 7.47 3.23 -13.92
C ASP A 41 6.66 4.28 -13.14
N ILE A 42 5.38 3.99 -12.84
CA ILE A 42 4.58 4.86 -11.97
C ILE A 42 5.24 4.96 -10.59
N ALA A 43 5.76 3.86 -10.05
CA ALA A 43 6.32 3.82 -8.70
C ALA A 43 7.56 4.71 -8.52
N THR A 44 8.29 5.04 -9.59
CA THR A 44 9.45 5.95 -9.55
C THR A 44 9.05 7.43 -9.61
N SER A 45 7.79 7.75 -9.93
CA SER A 45 7.32 9.13 -10.02
C SER A 45 7.13 9.81 -8.66
N ASP A 46 7.39 11.11 -8.60
CA ASP A 46 7.13 11.93 -7.40
C ASP A 46 5.64 11.98 -7.03
N ALA A 47 4.76 11.95 -8.04
CA ALA A 47 3.32 11.85 -7.87
C ALA A 47 2.94 10.58 -7.10
N TYR A 48 3.55 9.44 -7.43
CA TYR A 48 3.33 8.20 -6.70
C TYR A 48 3.85 8.25 -5.27
N VAL A 49 5.04 8.83 -5.04
CA VAL A 49 5.57 9.00 -3.67
C VAL A 49 4.59 9.82 -2.82
N THR A 50 4.06 10.90 -3.37
CA THR A 50 3.06 11.76 -2.71
C THR A 50 1.76 11.00 -2.44
N SER A 51 1.21 10.34 -3.45
CA SER A 51 0.01 9.51 -3.33
C SER A 51 0.18 8.41 -2.27
N ARG A 52 1.34 7.74 -2.24
CA ARG A 52 1.67 6.73 -1.23
C ARG A 52 1.66 7.30 0.18
N ARG A 53 2.26 8.47 0.39
CA ARG A 53 2.26 9.16 1.70
C ARG A 53 0.83 9.54 2.12
N GLN A 54 0.00 9.99 1.19
CA GLN A 54 -1.41 10.32 1.46
C GLN A 54 -2.24 9.07 1.80
N ARG A 55 -2.09 7.96 1.05
CA ARG A 55 -2.79 6.70 1.34
C ARG A 55 -2.48 6.17 2.73
N LYS A 56 -1.22 6.23 3.17
CA LYS A 56 -0.84 5.86 4.54
C LYS A 56 -1.59 6.64 5.61
N LYS A 57 -1.87 7.94 5.39
CA LYS A 57 -2.66 8.75 6.34
C LYS A 57 -4.08 8.18 6.48
N VAL A 58 -4.70 7.79 5.36
CA VAL A 58 -6.04 7.19 5.33
C VAL A 58 -6.04 5.78 5.95
N GLU A 59 -5.10 4.92 5.54
CA GLU A 59 -4.95 3.55 6.06
C GLU A 59 -4.80 3.56 7.59
N MET A 60 -4.01 4.49 8.14
CA MET A 60 -3.84 4.64 9.59
C MET A 60 -5.13 5.06 10.29
N LEU A 61 -5.98 5.88 9.67
CA LEU A 61 -7.28 6.24 10.24
C LEU A 61 -8.17 4.99 10.34
N PHE A 62 -8.25 4.18 9.29
CA PHE A 62 -9.01 2.92 9.33
C PHE A 62 -8.44 1.93 10.36
N ALA A 63 -7.12 1.82 10.47
CA ALA A 63 -6.49 0.98 11.49
C ALA A 63 -6.87 1.45 12.92
N HIS A 64 -6.91 2.76 13.15
CA HIS A 64 -7.35 3.33 14.43
C HIS A 64 -8.85 3.11 14.69
N LEU A 65 -9.71 3.23 13.67
CA LEU A 65 -11.14 2.94 13.81
C LEU A 65 -11.35 1.51 14.31
N LYS A 66 -10.69 0.53 13.68
CA LYS A 66 -10.78 -0.89 14.08
C LYS A 66 -10.16 -1.12 15.46
N ARG A 67 -8.90 -0.74 15.67
CA ARG A 67 -8.15 -1.12 16.87
C ARG A 67 -8.58 -0.37 18.13
N ILE A 68 -8.89 0.92 18.00
CA ILE A 68 -9.17 1.81 19.15
C ILE A 68 -10.67 2.00 19.36
N LEU A 69 -11.45 2.28 18.30
CA LEU A 69 -12.89 2.45 18.41
C LEU A 69 -13.67 1.14 18.30
N LYS A 70 -12.98 0.01 18.08
CA LYS A 70 -13.58 -1.34 17.99
C LYS A 70 -14.68 -1.43 16.94
N LEU A 71 -14.52 -0.70 15.83
CA LEU A 71 -15.40 -0.77 14.67
C LEU A 71 -15.06 -2.00 13.82
N ASP A 72 -15.23 -3.19 14.41
CA ASP A 72 -14.90 -4.47 13.78
C ASP A 72 -16.05 -5.04 12.94
N ARG A 73 -17.29 -4.59 13.22
CA ARG A 73 -18.50 -4.92 12.46
C ARG A 73 -19.44 -3.73 12.38
N LEU A 74 -20.15 -3.64 11.27
CA LEU A 74 -21.29 -2.73 11.11
C LEU A 74 -22.53 -3.40 11.71
N ARG A 75 -23.34 -2.62 12.42
CA ARG A 75 -24.58 -3.08 13.09
C ARG A 75 -25.82 -2.81 12.25
N LEU A 76 -25.79 -1.75 11.44
CA LEU A 76 -26.87 -1.35 10.55
C LEU A 76 -26.73 -2.04 9.20
N ARG A 77 -27.87 -2.39 8.60
CA ARG A 77 -27.91 -3.07 7.30
C ARG A 77 -27.96 -2.06 6.15
N GLY A 78 -27.38 -2.47 5.02
CA GLY A 78 -27.41 -1.71 3.77
C GLY A 78 -26.40 -0.56 3.70
N PRO A 79 -26.23 0.05 2.51
CA PRO A 79 -25.23 1.09 2.28
C PRO A 79 -25.47 2.36 3.09
N ASN A 80 -26.74 2.71 3.36
CA ASN A 80 -27.09 3.86 4.19
C ASN A 80 -26.69 3.64 5.65
N GLY A 81 -27.01 2.47 6.21
CA GLY A 81 -26.58 2.12 7.57
C GLY A 81 -25.06 2.12 7.73
N ALA A 82 -24.35 1.55 6.75
CA ALA A 82 -22.89 1.59 6.73
C ALA A 82 -22.35 3.03 6.71
N LYS A 83 -22.92 3.90 5.86
CA LYS A 83 -22.54 5.31 5.79
C LYS A 83 -22.70 6.02 7.12
N ASP A 84 -23.83 5.82 7.80
CA ASP A 84 -24.13 6.49 9.07
C ASP A 84 -23.17 6.04 10.19
N GLU A 85 -22.90 4.74 10.29
CA GLU A 85 -21.92 4.22 11.25
C GLU A 85 -20.51 4.74 11.00
N PHE A 86 -20.06 4.77 9.75
CA PHE A 86 -18.76 5.33 9.40
C PHE A 86 -18.69 6.83 9.66
N LEU A 87 -19.76 7.57 9.41
CA LEU A 87 -19.84 9.00 9.69
C LEU A 87 -19.67 9.29 11.18
N LEU A 88 -20.38 8.55 12.04
CA LEU A 88 -20.25 8.66 13.50
C LEU A 88 -18.83 8.28 13.96
N ALA A 89 -18.29 7.17 13.47
CA ALA A 89 -16.95 6.72 13.85
C ALA A 89 -15.86 7.70 13.41
N ALA A 90 -15.95 8.24 12.19
CA ALA A 90 -15.04 9.26 11.69
C ALA A 90 -15.15 10.56 12.50
N THR A 91 -16.37 10.97 12.88
CA THR A 91 -16.60 12.13 13.74
C THR A 91 -15.92 11.95 15.09
N ALA A 92 -16.14 10.82 15.77
CA ALA A 92 -15.47 10.51 17.04
C ALA A 92 -13.94 10.50 16.90
N GLN A 93 -13.41 9.95 15.81
CA GLN A 93 -11.98 9.95 15.54
C GLN A 93 -11.41 11.37 15.33
N ASN A 94 -12.13 12.23 14.62
CA ASN A 94 -11.76 13.63 14.42
C ASN A 94 -11.76 14.41 15.74
N LEU A 95 -12.78 14.22 16.59
CA LEU A 95 -12.83 14.80 17.93
C LEU A 95 -11.60 14.38 18.77
N ARG A 96 -11.26 13.08 18.77
CA ARG A 96 -10.07 12.56 19.45
C ARG A 96 -8.77 13.16 18.94
N LYS A 97 -8.69 13.48 17.64
CA LYS A 97 -7.52 14.14 17.06
C LYS A 97 -7.45 15.60 17.49
N MET A 98 -8.56 16.33 17.47
CA MET A 98 -8.61 17.73 17.93
C MET A 98 -8.21 17.84 19.41
N ALA A 99 -8.71 16.95 20.26
CA ALA A 99 -8.37 16.92 21.69
C ALA A 99 -6.86 16.71 21.95
N LYS A 100 -6.09 16.19 20.99
CA LYS A 100 -4.63 16.07 21.10
C LYS A 100 -3.87 17.29 20.59
N LEU A 101 -4.49 18.07 19.71
CA LEU A 101 -3.88 19.25 19.11
C LEU A 101 -4.13 20.50 19.94
N ILE A 102 -5.28 20.56 20.62
CA ILE A 102 -5.62 21.65 21.51
C ILE A 102 -4.82 21.47 22.81
N PRO A 103 -3.93 22.42 23.18
CA PRO A 103 -3.25 22.37 24.46
C PRO A 103 -4.29 22.38 25.59
N MET A 104 -4.14 21.48 26.55
CA MET A 104 -4.96 21.53 27.75
C MET A 104 -4.63 22.84 28.47
N PRO A 105 -5.61 23.73 28.75
CA PRO A 105 -5.33 24.91 29.55
C PRO A 105 -4.72 24.46 30.88
N ALA A 106 -3.62 25.08 31.29
CA ALA A 106 -3.03 24.83 32.58
C ALA A 106 -4.14 24.95 33.62
N ARG A 107 -4.34 23.90 34.42
CA ARG A 107 -5.25 23.97 35.56
C ARG A 107 -4.81 25.20 36.37
N MET A 108 -5.62 26.26 36.36
CA MET A 108 -5.46 27.33 37.33
C MET A 108 -5.62 26.65 38.69
N ALA A 109 -4.52 26.60 39.44
CA ALA A 109 -4.56 26.14 40.82
C ALA A 109 -5.57 27.03 41.56
N PRO A 110 -6.42 26.47 42.43
CA PRO A 110 -7.31 27.29 43.23
C PRO A 110 -6.46 28.26 44.06
N VAL A 111 -6.85 29.54 44.01
CA VAL A 111 -6.32 30.62 44.87
C VAL A 111 -6.72 30.33 46.31
#